data_AF-A0A059ZS49-F1
#
_entry.id   AF-A0A059ZS49-F1
#
_cell.length_a   1.000
_cell.length_b   1.000
_cell.length_c   1.000
_cell.angle_alpha   90.00
_cell.angle_beta   90.00
_cell.angle_gamma   90.00
#
_symmetry.space_group_name_H-M   'P 1'
#
loop_
_entity.id
_entity.type
_entity.pdbx_description
1 polymer ?
#
loop_
_entity_poly.entity_id
_entity_poly.type
_entity_poly.pdbx_seq_one_letter_code
_entity_poly.pdbx_strand_id
1 'polypeptide(L)'
;MRLLDVLKYEVFFNYFNFTGRTRRVDYWWYRLAYLIILFGPTVIVALIFGDSDIFGDSETKTTTLLGTVLTIFYGIVLLWFAIPELSITVRRLHDAGQSGKWVLAAYVSMFAGFLIGGLAALRLLSPWWLAPVVVSFILIELLMLIFTLLPSRPSGERYGPHVRYGRAVSPKVSGTAETAS
;
A
#
# COMPACT_ATOMS: atom_id res chain seq x y z
N MET A 1 12.43 -0.45 17.45
CA MET A 1 11.16 -0.88 16.82
C MET A 1 11.52 -1.96 15.83
N ARG A 2 10.94 -3.17 15.90
CA ARG A 2 11.36 -4.27 15.01
C ARG A 2 10.33 -4.38 13.89
N LEU A 3 10.76 -4.18 12.65
CA LEU A 3 9.93 -4.33 11.44
C LEU A 3 9.09 -5.62 11.45
N LEU A 4 9.69 -6.70 11.95
CA LEU A 4 9.06 -8.01 12.08
C LEU A 4 7.83 -8.00 12.99
N ASP A 5 7.79 -7.18 14.03
CA ASP A 5 6.64 -7.11 14.95
C ASP A 5 5.44 -6.46 14.23
N VAL A 6 5.70 -5.41 13.44
CA VAL A 6 4.68 -4.73 12.61
C VAL A 6 4.12 -5.69 11.58
N LEU A 7 4.99 -6.38 10.83
CA LEU A 7 4.56 -7.34 9.81
C LEU A 7 3.76 -8.49 10.41
N LYS A 8 4.25 -9.10 11.50
CA LYS A 8 3.53 -10.19 12.18
C LYS A 8 2.13 -9.77 12.59
N TYR A 9 2.02 -8.63 13.26
CA TYR A 9 0.73 -8.15 13.76
C TYR A 9 -0.22 -7.75 12.63
N GLU A 10 0.24 -6.92 11.70
CA GLU A 10 -0.64 -6.34 10.69
C GLU A 10 -1.01 -7.32 9.57
N VAL A 11 -0.10 -8.23 9.20
CA VAL A 11 -0.34 -9.20 8.12
C VAL A 11 -1.09 -10.44 8.62
N PHE A 12 -0.82 -10.92 9.84
CA PHE A 12 -1.41 -12.19 10.31
C PHE A 12 -2.55 -12.01 11.32
N PHE A 13 -2.53 -10.95 12.14
CA PHE A 13 -3.50 -10.80 13.23
C PHE A 13 -4.54 -9.71 12.98
N ASN A 14 -4.19 -8.63 12.28
CA ASN A 14 -5.04 -7.45 12.13
C ASN A 14 -5.34 -7.09 10.65
N TYR A 15 -5.10 -8.02 9.73
CA TYR A 15 -5.19 -7.77 8.29
C TYR A 15 -6.62 -7.48 7.80
N PHE A 16 -7.65 -8.05 8.43
CA PHE A 16 -9.05 -7.84 8.04
C PHE A 16 -9.77 -6.75 8.87
N ASN A 17 -9.05 -6.02 9.71
CA ASN A 17 -9.64 -5.00 10.58
C ASN A 17 -9.47 -3.59 10.00
N PHE A 18 -10.55 -3.04 9.47
CA PHE A 18 -10.60 -1.67 8.92
C PHE A 18 -10.96 -0.61 9.96
N THR A 19 -11.18 -1.01 11.21
CA THR A 19 -11.55 -0.11 12.31
C THR A 19 -10.34 0.18 13.20
N GLY A 20 -10.30 1.35 13.83
CA GLY A 20 -9.17 1.76 14.66
C GLY A 20 -8.20 2.69 13.93
N ARG A 21 -7.02 2.87 14.55
CA ARG A 21 -6.01 3.84 14.15
C ARG A 21 -4.63 3.20 14.11
N THR A 22 -3.85 3.52 13.09
CA THR A 22 -2.44 3.09 12.97
C THR A 22 -1.52 4.30 13.06
N ARG A 23 -0.44 4.18 13.83
CA ARG A 23 0.54 5.25 14.00
C ARG A 23 1.36 5.42 12.72
N ARG A 24 1.87 6.64 12.51
CA ARG A 24 2.76 6.95 11.38
C ARG A 24 3.93 5.99 11.26
N VAL A 25 4.63 5.75 12.35
CA VAL A 25 5.83 4.92 12.32
C VAL A 25 5.53 3.46 11.98
N ASP A 26 4.41 2.90 12.48
CA ASP A 26 3.98 1.54 12.14
C ASP A 26 3.59 1.45 10.65
N TYR A 27 2.84 2.44 10.16
CA TYR A 27 2.46 2.54 8.75
C TYR A 27 3.67 2.62 7.82
N TRP A 28 4.66 3.47 8.11
CA TRP A 28 5.82 3.65 7.23
C TRP A 28 6.75 2.44 7.21
N TRP A 29 6.93 1.75 8.35
CA TRP A 29 7.66 0.48 8.36
C TRP A 29 6.96 -0.61 7.55
N TYR A 30 5.63 -0.72 7.70
CA TYR A 30 4.84 -1.62 6.86
C TYR A 30 4.96 -1.24 5.38
N ARG A 31 4.79 0.04 5.03
CA ARG A 31 4.84 0.53 3.65
C ARG A 31 6.20 0.24 3.01
N LEU A 32 7.29 0.44 3.74
CA LEU A 32 8.63 0.09 3.28
C LEU A 32 8.77 -1.41 2.99
N ALA A 33 8.34 -2.28 3.92
CA ALA A 33 8.38 -3.72 3.68
C ALA A 33 7.49 -4.15 2.51
N TYR A 34 6.30 -3.56 2.38
CA TYR A 34 5.41 -3.80 1.25
C TYR A 34 6.08 -3.42 -0.08
N LEU A 35 6.73 -2.24 -0.15
CA LEU A 35 7.47 -1.81 -1.35
C LEU A 35 8.65 -2.75 -1.68
N ILE A 36 9.35 -3.26 -0.67
CA ILE A 36 10.43 -4.24 -0.87
C ILE A 36 9.87 -5.57 -1.39
N ILE A 37 8.74 -6.04 -0.88
CA ILE A 37 8.10 -7.27 -1.36
C ILE A 37 7.58 -7.10 -2.79
N LEU A 38 7.06 -5.91 -3.09
CA LEU A 38 6.56 -5.56 -4.42
C LEU A 38 7.72 -5.43 -5.42
N PHE A 39 8.68 -4.55 -5.20
CA PHE A 39 9.72 -4.25 -6.21
C PHE A 39 11.02 -5.05 -6.04
N GLY A 40 11.30 -5.60 -4.85
CA GLY A 40 12.55 -6.31 -4.58
C GLY A 40 12.77 -7.50 -5.50
N PRO A 41 11.82 -8.45 -5.61
CA PRO A 41 11.97 -9.60 -6.50
C PRO A 41 12.16 -9.20 -7.97
N THR A 42 11.43 -8.20 -8.46
CA THR A 42 11.51 -7.76 -9.86
C THR A 42 12.84 -7.09 -10.17
N VAL A 43 13.35 -6.27 -9.25
CA VAL A 43 14.70 -5.67 -9.34
C VAL A 43 15.77 -6.76 -9.31
N ILE A 44 15.67 -7.75 -8.42
CA ILE A 44 16.64 -8.86 -8.35
C ILE A 44 16.66 -9.65 -9.67
N VAL A 45 15.48 -9.98 -10.22
CA VAL A 45 15.38 -10.67 -11.51
C VAL A 45 16.00 -9.84 -12.62
N ALA A 46 15.67 -8.55 -12.73
CA ALA A 46 16.23 -7.66 -13.74
C ALA A 46 17.77 -7.53 -13.64
N LEU A 47 18.32 -7.50 -12.42
CA LEU A 47 19.77 -7.44 -12.20
C LEU A 47 20.51 -8.74 -12.53
N ILE A 48 19.88 -9.90 -12.30
CA ILE A 48 20.49 -11.21 -12.55
C ILE A 48 20.41 -11.60 -14.03
N PHE A 49 19.27 -11.34 -14.66
CA PHE A 49 18.98 -11.83 -16.02
C PHE A 49 19.19 -10.77 -17.11
N GLY A 50 19.37 -9.49 -16.75
CA GLY A 50 19.50 -8.39 -17.72
C GLY A 50 18.21 -8.18 -18.53
N ASP A 51 18.18 -7.14 -19.36
CA ASP A 51 17.00 -6.68 -20.12
C ASP A 51 16.46 -7.67 -21.17
N SER A 52 17.05 -8.87 -21.29
CA SER A 52 16.53 -9.91 -22.18
C SER A 52 15.28 -10.55 -21.56
N ASP A 53 14.13 -10.24 -22.14
CA ASP A 53 12.89 -11.04 -22.13
C ASP A 53 11.87 -10.82 -21.00
N ILE A 54 11.90 -9.71 -20.25
CA ILE A 54 10.75 -9.35 -19.38
C ILE A 54 9.54 -8.89 -20.23
N PHE A 55 9.75 -8.44 -21.48
CA PHE A 55 8.68 -7.97 -22.40
C PHE A 55 8.71 -8.57 -23.84
N GLY A 56 9.32 -9.74 -24.03
CA GLY A 56 9.44 -10.46 -25.32
C GLY A 56 10.87 -10.39 -25.87
N ASP A 57 11.48 -11.52 -26.20
CA ASP A 57 11.15 -12.35 -27.36
C ASP A 57 11.04 -13.86 -27.07
N SER A 58 10.26 -14.54 -27.92
CA SER A 58 10.07 -15.98 -27.94
C SER A 58 11.37 -16.74 -28.28
N GLU A 59 11.80 -17.65 -27.41
CA GLU A 59 12.09 -19.07 -27.71
C GLU A 59 12.95 -19.71 -26.59
N THR A 60 12.32 -20.25 -25.54
CA THR A 60 12.89 -21.39 -24.79
C THR A 60 11.80 -22.07 -23.98
N LYS A 61 11.41 -23.29 -24.37
CA LYS A 61 10.26 -24.01 -23.79
C LYS A 61 10.52 -24.56 -22.37
N THR A 62 11.79 -24.62 -21.95
CA THR A 62 12.21 -25.17 -20.64
C THR A 62 12.36 -24.11 -19.55
N THR A 63 12.64 -22.84 -19.90
CA THR A 63 12.59 -21.70 -18.97
C THR A 63 11.14 -21.31 -18.60
N THR A 64 10.16 -21.81 -19.36
CA THR A 64 8.76 -21.43 -19.25
C THR A 64 8.05 -21.97 -18.01
N LEU A 65 8.29 -23.23 -17.59
CA LEU A 65 7.53 -23.80 -16.47
C LEU A 65 7.94 -23.19 -15.13
N LEU A 66 9.24 -23.13 -14.85
CA LEU A 66 9.75 -22.51 -13.61
C LEU A 66 9.39 -21.02 -13.57
N GLY A 67 9.57 -20.29 -14.68
CA GLY A 67 9.17 -18.89 -14.79
C GLY A 67 7.67 -18.69 -14.55
N THR A 68 6.82 -19.52 -15.14
CA THR A 68 5.36 -19.47 -14.94
C THR A 68 4.99 -19.74 -13.48
N VAL A 69 5.57 -20.77 -12.85
CA VAL A 69 5.31 -21.10 -11.44
C VAL A 69 5.74 -19.94 -10.52
N LEU A 70 6.91 -19.35 -10.75
CA LEU A 70 7.39 -18.20 -9.98
C LEU A 70 6.50 -16.97 -10.16
N THR A 71 6.03 -16.69 -11.39
CA THR A 71 5.10 -15.60 -11.67
C THR A 71 3.74 -15.82 -10.98
N ILE A 72 3.19 -17.03 -11.04
CA ILE A 72 1.94 -17.37 -10.33
C ILE A 72 2.12 -17.22 -8.82
N PHE A 73 3.21 -17.77 -8.27
CA PHE A 73 3.51 -17.68 -6.84
C PHE A 73 3.64 -16.22 -6.39
N TYR A 74 4.37 -15.40 -7.15
CA TYR A 74 4.51 -13.98 -6.88
C TYR A 74 3.16 -13.26 -6.93
N GLY A 75 2.30 -13.57 -7.91
CA GLY A 75 0.93 -13.07 -7.97
C GLY A 75 0.09 -13.41 -6.73
N ILE A 76 0.20 -14.64 -6.22
CA ILE A 76 -0.48 -15.08 -4.98
C ILE A 76 0.05 -14.28 -3.78
N VAL A 77 1.37 -14.06 -3.69
CA VAL A 77 1.96 -13.22 -2.63
C VAL A 77 1.39 -11.80 -2.70
N LEU A 78 1.30 -11.18 -3.88
CA LEU A 78 0.72 -9.85 -4.02
C LEU A 78 -0.74 -9.79 -3.59
N LEU A 79 -1.55 -10.79 -3.98
CA LEU A 79 -2.95 -10.89 -3.57
C LEU A 79 -3.09 -11.06 -2.05
N TRP A 80 -2.20 -11.84 -1.42
CA TRP A 80 -2.17 -11.99 0.03
C TRP A 80 -1.92 -10.66 0.75
N PHE A 81 -1.00 -9.84 0.23
CA PHE A 81 -0.66 -8.55 0.83
C PHE A 81 -1.65 -7.42 0.50
N ALA A 82 -2.53 -7.59 -0.48
CA ALA A 82 -3.52 -6.58 -0.86
C ALA A 82 -4.46 -6.22 0.29
N ILE A 83 -4.97 -7.21 1.04
CA ILE A 83 -5.91 -6.96 2.15
C ILE A 83 -5.24 -6.25 3.33
N PRO A 84 -4.08 -6.71 3.86
CA PRO A 84 -3.37 -5.97 4.90
C PRO A 84 -3.01 -4.53 4.50
N GLU A 85 -2.64 -4.31 3.22
CA GLU A 85 -2.28 -2.98 2.71
C GLU A 85 -3.47 -2.02 2.74
N LEU A 86 -4.64 -2.51 2.33
CA LEU A 86 -5.90 -1.78 2.42
C LEU A 86 -6.24 -1.45 3.88
N SER A 87 -6.21 -2.47 4.75
CA SER A 87 -6.58 -2.35 6.16
C SER A 87 -5.73 -1.32 6.90
N ILE A 88 -4.40 -1.39 6.77
CA ILE A 88 -3.50 -0.48 7.45
C ILE A 88 -3.59 0.95 6.89
N THR A 89 -3.82 1.10 5.57
CA THR A 89 -3.99 2.41 4.94
C THR A 89 -5.28 3.09 5.40
N VAL A 90 -6.40 2.36 5.47
CA VAL A 90 -7.67 2.86 6.02
C VAL A 90 -7.48 3.32 7.47
N ARG A 91 -6.85 2.50 8.32
CA ARG A 91 -6.56 2.87 9.72
C ARG A 91 -5.61 4.05 9.85
N ARG A 92 -4.69 4.22 8.90
CA ARG A 92 -3.79 5.39 8.86
C ARG A 92 -4.55 6.66 8.48
N LEU A 93 -5.48 6.59 7.53
CA LEU A 93 -6.35 7.71 7.18
C LEU A 93 -7.24 8.11 8.36
N HIS A 94 -7.83 7.13 9.06
CA HIS A 94 -8.60 7.38 10.28
C HIS A 94 -7.75 8.07 11.36
N ASP A 95 -6.47 7.71 11.47
CA ASP A 95 -5.55 8.37 12.39
C ASP A 95 -5.27 9.85 12.03
N ALA A 96 -5.25 10.15 10.73
CA ALA A 96 -5.16 11.52 10.20
C ALA A 96 -6.51 12.28 10.22
N GLY A 97 -7.60 11.63 10.64
CA GLY A 97 -8.96 12.18 10.63
C GLY A 97 -9.60 12.24 9.25
N GLN A 98 -9.09 11.49 8.29
CA GLN A 98 -9.62 11.37 6.93
C GLN A 98 -10.51 10.13 6.79
N SER A 99 -11.42 10.15 5.81
CA SER A 99 -12.29 9.00 5.53
C SER A 99 -11.53 7.86 4.84
N GLY A 100 -11.74 6.61 5.25
CA GLY A 100 -11.22 5.43 4.55
C GLY A 100 -11.67 5.32 3.08
N LYS A 101 -12.71 6.05 2.66
CA LYS A 101 -13.18 6.10 1.26
C LYS A 101 -12.13 6.65 0.29
N TRP A 102 -11.15 7.41 0.76
CA TRP A 102 -10.04 7.86 -0.09
C TRP A 102 -9.21 6.71 -0.64
N VAL A 103 -9.14 5.58 0.08
CA VAL A 103 -8.54 4.35 -0.45
C VAL A 103 -9.31 3.87 -1.67
N LEU A 104 -10.65 3.80 -1.60
CA LEU A 104 -11.47 3.40 -2.75
C LEU A 104 -11.24 4.32 -3.97
N ALA A 105 -11.11 5.63 -3.76
CA ALA A 105 -10.81 6.57 -4.84
C ALA A 105 -9.46 6.26 -5.54
N ALA A 106 -8.43 5.91 -4.78
CA ALA A 106 -7.14 5.49 -5.33
C ALA A 106 -7.26 4.21 -6.18
N TYR A 107 -7.96 3.19 -5.67
CA TYR A 107 -8.18 1.95 -6.44
C TYR A 107 -9.02 2.16 -7.69
N VAL A 108 -10.08 2.95 -7.61
CA VAL A 108 -10.90 3.29 -8.80
C VAL A 108 -10.05 3.98 -9.85
N SER A 109 -9.18 4.92 -9.47
CA SER A 109 -8.27 5.58 -10.41
C SER A 109 -7.28 4.60 -11.04
N MET A 110 -6.75 3.65 -10.26
CA MET A 110 -5.85 2.61 -10.74
C MET A 110 -6.55 1.70 -11.76
N PHE A 111 -7.74 1.18 -11.42
CA PHE A 111 -8.52 0.30 -12.31
C PHE A 111 -8.98 1.01 -13.58
N ALA A 112 -9.34 2.30 -13.49
CA ALA A 112 -9.65 3.12 -14.67
C ALA A 112 -8.46 3.20 -15.64
N GLY A 113 -7.24 3.36 -15.10
CA GLY A 113 -6.00 3.32 -15.89
C GLY A 113 -5.80 2.00 -16.61
N PHE A 114 -5.93 0.87 -15.90
CA PHE A 114 -5.82 -0.47 -16.50
C PHE A 114 -6.87 -0.71 -17.58
N LEU A 115 -8.12 -0.35 -17.34
CA LEU A 115 -9.21 -0.53 -18.29
C LEU A 115 -8.96 0.29 -19.57
N ILE A 116 -8.66 1.58 -19.43
CA ILE A 116 -8.45 2.49 -20.56
C ILE A 116 -7.16 2.11 -21.31
N GLY A 117 -6.12 1.68 -20.60
CA GLY A 117 -4.89 1.12 -21.20
C GLY A 117 -5.15 -0.12 -22.02
N GLY A 118 -5.92 -1.07 -21.48
CA GLY A 118 -6.33 -2.27 -22.19
C GLY A 118 -7.16 -1.98 -23.45
N LEU A 119 -8.15 -1.09 -23.35
CA LEU A 119 -8.95 -0.67 -24.51
C LEU A 119 -8.11 0.03 -25.58
N ALA A 120 -7.15 0.87 -25.19
CA ALA A 120 -6.22 1.51 -26.12
C ALA A 120 -5.28 0.50 -26.79
N ALA A 121 -4.77 -0.49 -26.05
CA ALA A 121 -3.93 -1.57 -26.59
C ALA A 121 -4.69 -2.43 -27.61
N LEU A 122 -5.97 -2.70 -27.35
CA LEU A 122 -6.88 -3.38 -28.28
C LEU A 122 -7.35 -2.49 -29.45
N ARG A 123 -6.84 -1.25 -29.55
CA ARG A 123 -7.21 -0.26 -30.58
C ARG A 123 -8.71 0.10 -30.59
N LEU A 124 -9.40 -0.13 -29.47
CA LEU A 124 -10.81 0.20 -29.28
C LEU A 124 -11.03 1.65 -28.82
N LEU A 125 -9.98 2.29 -28.30
CA LEU A 125 -10.01 3.67 -27.80
C LEU A 125 -8.72 4.40 -28.20
N SER A 126 -8.83 5.70 -28.43
CA SER A 126 -7.66 6.54 -28.70
C SER A 126 -6.73 6.62 -27.47
N PRO A 127 -5.40 6.50 -27.62
CA PRO A 127 -4.47 6.56 -26.47
C PRO A 127 -4.48 7.90 -25.73
N TRP A 128 -4.96 8.98 -26.35
CA TRP A 128 -5.05 10.30 -25.71
C TRP A 128 -5.88 10.29 -24.42
N TRP A 129 -6.82 9.35 -24.28
CA TRP A 129 -7.62 9.17 -23.06
C TRP A 129 -6.79 8.67 -21.85
N LEU A 130 -5.57 8.16 -22.07
CA LEU A 130 -4.68 7.78 -20.97
C LEU A 130 -4.16 8.98 -20.20
N ALA A 131 -3.90 10.09 -20.88
CA ALA A 131 -3.31 11.29 -20.26
C ALA A 131 -4.13 11.81 -19.06
N PRO A 132 -5.44 12.12 -19.19
CA PRO A 132 -6.22 12.61 -18.04
C PRO A 132 -6.34 11.57 -16.91
N VAL A 133 -6.34 10.27 -17.23
CA VAL A 133 -6.43 9.19 -16.25
C VAL A 133 -5.14 9.07 -15.45
N VAL A 134 -3.99 9.13 -16.13
CA VAL A 134 -2.67 9.13 -15.50
C VAL A 134 -2.50 10.38 -14.63
N VAL A 135 -2.92 11.55 -15.11
CA VAL A 135 -2.89 12.79 -14.30
C VAL A 135 -3.76 12.63 -13.05
N SER A 136 -4.99 12.13 -13.19
CA SER A 136 -5.90 11.89 -12.05
C SER A 136 -5.30 10.90 -11.05
N PHE A 137 -4.70 9.82 -11.55
CA PHE A 137 -4.01 8.82 -10.73
C PHE A 137 -2.87 9.44 -9.92
N ILE A 138 -1.99 10.20 -10.58
CA ILE A 138 -0.88 10.90 -9.91
C ILE A 138 -1.40 11.85 -8.84
N LEU A 139 -2.43 12.65 -9.13
CA LEU A 139 -3.00 13.59 -8.17
C LEU A 139 -3.61 12.88 -6.94
N ILE A 140 -4.30 11.76 -7.15
CA ILE A 140 -4.89 10.97 -6.05
C ILE A 140 -3.79 10.31 -5.21
N GLU A 141 -2.75 9.75 -5.83
CA GLU A 141 -1.61 9.18 -5.10
C GLU A 141 -0.86 10.23 -4.29
N LEU A 142 -0.65 11.43 -4.86
CA LEU A 142 -0.07 12.55 -4.12
C LEU A 142 -0.94 12.97 -2.93
N LEU A 143 -2.26 13.02 -3.10
CA LEU A 143 -3.19 13.31 -2.02
C LEU A 143 -3.14 12.25 -0.92
N MET A 144 -3.11 10.97 -1.29
CA MET A 144 -2.97 9.84 -0.35
C MET A 144 -1.64 9.89 0.40
N LEU A 145 -0.56 10.24 -0.29
CA LEU A 145 0.75 10.46 0.33
C LEU A 145 0.68 11.60 1.35
N ILE A 146 0.07 12.73 1.01
CA ILE A 146 -0.13 13.85 1.94
C ILE A 146 -0.93 13.39 3.16
N PHE A 147 -2.04 12.68 2.98
CA PHE A 147 -2.87 12.20 4.09
C PHE A 147 -2.14 11.23 5.00
N THR A 148 -1.31 10.35 4.46
CA THR A 148 -0.52 9.40 5.24
C THR A 148 0.65 10.07 5.98
N LEU A 149 1.08 11.26 5.56
CA LEU A 149 2.07 12.08 6.25
C LEU A 149 1.48 12.98 7.36
N LEU A 150 0.19 13.34 7.30
CA LEU A 150 -0.44 14.28 8.23
C LEU A 150 -0.32 13.91 9.72
N PRO A 151 -0.25 14.90 10.64
CA PRO A 151 -1.02 14.95 11.87
C PRO A 151 -1.71 13.70 12.40
N SER A 152 -1.32 13.07 13.50
CA SER A 152 -2.31 12.28 14.23
C SER A 152 -3.19 13.28 14.97
N ARG A 153 -4.51 13.31 14.72
CA ARG A 153 -5.38 14.28 15.40
C ARG A 153 -5.61 13.86 16.86
N PRO A 154 -5.48 14.77 17.86
CA PRO A 154 -5.80 14.48 19.24
C PRO A 154 -7.28 14.08 19.34
N SER A 155 -7.54 13.01 20.09
CA SER A 155 -8.76 12.20 20.00
C SER A 155 -10.03 12.94 20.41
N GLY A 156 -10.98 13.06 19.49
CA GLY A 156 -12.42 13.17 19.76
C GLY A 156 -13.13 11.95 19.14
N GLU A 157 -13.08 10.82 19.86
CA GLU A 157 -13.96 9.63 19.87
C GLU A 157 -14.47 8.93 18.57
N ARG A 158 -14.18 9.38 17.34
CA ARG A 158 -14.81 8.79 16.14
C ARG A 158 -14.29 7.40 15.71
N TYR A 159 -12.98 7.15 15.83
CA TYR A 159 -12.33 5.97 15.22
C TYR A 159 -11.62 5.05 16.23
N GLY A 160 -11.98 5.14 17.52
CA GLY A 160 -11.44 4.28 18.58
C GLY A 160 -10.03 4.66 19.08
N PRO A 161 -9.56 3.94 20.12
CA PRO A 161 -8.29 4.25 20.79
C PRO A 161 -7.07 3.85 19.96
N HIS A 162 -5.92 4.42 20.29
CA HIS A 162 -4.64 3.97 19.72
C HIS A 162 -4.27 2.60 20.30
N VAL A 163 -4.22 1.58 19.44
CA VAL A 163 -3.80 0.22 19.82
C VAL A 163 -2.41 -0.06 19.25
N ARG A 164 -1.55 -0.68 20.06
CA ARG A 164 -0.21 -1.14 19.67
C ARG A 164 -0.10 -2.63 19.95
N TYR A 165 -0.01 -3.45 18.91
CA TYR A 165 0.12 -4.92 19.04
C TYR A 165 -0.92 -5.52 20.00
N GLY A 166 -2.19 -5.15 19.84
CA GLY A 166 -3.30 -5.60 20.70
C GLY A 166 -3.41 -4.92 22.07
N ARG A 167 -2.51 -3.99 22.42
CA ARG A 167 -2.58 -3.24 23.69
C ARG A 167 -2.98 -1.78 23.46
N ALA A 168 -4.01 -1.31 24.16
CA ALA A 168 -4.34 0.11 24.17
C ALA A 168 -3.16 0.92 24.72
N VAL A 169 -2.80 2.01 24.05
CA VAL A 169 -1.78 2.94 24.52
C VAL A 169 -2.45 4.26 24.79
N SER A 170 -2.39 4.70 26.05
CA SER A 170 -2.86 6.03 26.43
C SER A 170 -2.07 7.10 25.67
N PRO A 171 -2.73 8.19 25.24
CA PRO A 171 -2.00 9.33 24.70
C PRO A 171 -0.99 9.79 25.75
N LYS A 172 0.28 9.98 25.35
CA LYS A 172 1.23 10.71 26.18
C LYS A 172 0.66 12.11 26.34
N VAL A 173 0.17 12.45 27.53
CA VAL A 173 -0.15 13.83 27.90
C VAL A 173 1.17 14.59 27.72
N SER A 174 1.24 15.44 26.70
CA SER A 174 2.39 16.30 26.49
C SER A 174 2.23 17.50 27.42
N GLY A 175 3.07 17.57 28.45
CA GLY A 175 3.43 18.80 29.16
C GLY A 175 2.34 19.45 30.01
N THR A 176 2.04 18.89 31.18
CA THR A 176 1.55 19.68 32.32
C THR A 176 2.30 19.26 33.57
N ALA A 177 3.55 19.71 33.72
CA ALA A 177 4.28 19.73 34.98
C ALA A 177 5.59 20.51 34.83
N GLU A 178 5.52 21.84 34.72
CA GLU A 178 6.62 22.73 35.14
C GLU A 178 6.14 24.18 35.12
N THR A 179 5.36 24.56 36.14
CA THR A 179 5.21 25.94 36.63
C THR A 179 4.67 25.83 38.06
N ALA A 180 5.53 25.32 38.94
CA ALA A 180 5.33 25.42 40.39
C ALA A 180 6.71 25.48 41.05
N SER A 181 7.33 26.67 41.01
CA SER A 181 8.28 27.16 42.00
C SER A 181 8.41 28.67 41.85
#